data_AF-A0A656HAB6-F1
#
_entry.id   AF-A0A656HAB6-F1
#
_cell.length_a   1.000
_cell.length_b   1.000
_cell.length_c   1.000
_cell.angle_alpha   90.00
_cell.angle_beta   90.00
_cell.angle_gamma   90.00
#
_symmetry.space_group_name_H-M   'P 1'
#
loop_
_entity.id
_entity.type
_entity.pdbx_description
1 polymer ?
#
loop_
_entity_poly.entity_id
_entity_poly.type
_entity_poly.pdbx_seq_one_letter_code
_entity_poly.pdbx_strand_id
1 'polypeptide(L)'
;MISQSMELPKNHTEESDNNCILILDKLGKSWSSRAQVKNDEIEVDLIYNPDHDDFIDSLLPFHEHPRYLEIDDETRTLILSSGWIAYNEKTIDIEAKIISPVCNQLIYSELPGTSNHIIRWLAAETLVDEAYHILMVLNTCYTCRKQRGLLELKLPSFDLVNNIEKEVGRYSHDWQKKLVRLAACIVSEVFISDYLSLVSVHAICSGLRVQTCPKGKRTATGL
;
A
#
# COMPACT_ATOMS: atom_id res chain seq x y z
N MET A 1 26.20 -48.59 9.04
CA MET A 1 26.66 -47.47 9.87
C MET A 1 25.87 -46.24 9.45
N ILE A 2 25.07 -45.73 10.40
CA ILE A 2 24.39 -44.43 10.48
C ILE A 2 23.40 -44.07 9.35
N SER A 3 22.16 -44.50 9.55
CA SER A 3 20.96 -43.84 9.02
C SER A 3 20.71 -42.58 9.86
N GLN A 4 21.01 -41.39 9.32
CA GLN A 4 20.56 -40.13 9.92
C GLN A 4 19.14 -39.85 9.43
N SER A 5 18.17 -40.22 10.25
CA SER A 5 16.81 -39.71 10.18
C SER A 5 16.87 -38.21 10.40
N MET A 6 16.59 -37.43 9.36
CA MET A 6 16.39 -35.99 9.48
C MET A 6 15.07 -35.78 10.23
N GLU A 7 15.14 -35.64 11.54
CA GLU A 7 13.98 -35.25 12.36
C GLU A 7 13.53 -33.87 11.89
N LEU A 8 12.32 -33.82 11.31
CA LEU A 8 11.60 -32.56 11.11
C LEU A 8 11.48 -31.87 12.47
N PRO A 9 11.73 -30.55 12.56
CA PRO A 9 11.62 -29.83 13.81
C PRO A 9 10.23 -30.02 14.41
N LYS A 10 10.20 -30.42 15.68
CA LYS A 10 8.99 -30.68 16.46
C LYS A 10 8.10 -29.44 16.49
N ASN A 11 6.86 -29.64 16.05
CA ASN A 11 5.64 -28.84 16.20
C ASN A 11 5.81 -27.43 16.77
N HIS A 12 5.49 -26.41 15.94
CA HIS A 12 4.84 -25.22 16.47
C HIS A 12 3.69 -25.66 17.38
N THR A 13 3.68 -25.22 18.63
CA THR A 13 2.67 -25.63 19.60
C THR A 13 1.29 -25.13 19.14
N GLU A 14 0.29 -26.01 19.12
CA GLU A 14 -1.11 -25.67 18.77
C GLU A 14 -1.63 -24.42 19.53
N GLU A 15 -1.07 -24.16 20.71
CA GLU A 15 -1.36 -23.01 21.57
C GLU A 15 -0.89 -21.66 20.97
N SER A 16 0.26 -21.63 20.29
CA SER A 16 0.77 -20.43 19.60
C SER A 16 -0.10 -20.08 18.38
N ASP A 17 -0.48 -21.10 17.60
CA ASP A 17 -1.39 -20.94 16.46
C ASP A 17 -2.75 -20.40 16.94
N ASN A 18 -3.23 -20.87 18.10
CA ASN A 18 -4.46 -20.39 18.70
C ASN A 18 -4.38 -18.90 19.08
N ASN A 19 -3.27 -18.45 19.65
CA ASN A 19 -3.09 -17.03 20.01
C ASN A 19 -3.04 -16.09 18.80
N CYS A 20 -2.34 -16.47 17.72
CA CYS A 20 -2.30 -15.69 16.49
C CYS A 20 -3.69 -15.54 15.87
N ILE A 21 -4.44 -16.65 15.79
CA ILE A 21 -5.81 -16.64 15.25
C ILE A 21 -6.74 -15.79 16.11
N LEU A 22 -6.60 -15.80 17.44
CA LEU A 22 -7.39 -14.94 18.34
C LEU A 22 -7.11 -13.44 18.13
N ILE A 23 -5.86 -13.07 17.83
CA ILE A 23 -5.51 -11.68 17.51
C ILE A 23 -6.15 -11.27 16.17
N LEU A 24 -6.05 -12.14 15.17
CA LEU A 24 -6.66 -11.94 13.85
C LEU A 24 -8.19 -11.77 13.95
N ASP A 25 -8.88 -12.63 14.71
CA ASP A 25 -10.32 -12.51 14.93
C ASP A 25 -10.73 -11.18 15.58
N LYS A 26 -9.94 -10.70 16.54
CA LYS A 26 -10.16 -9.37 17.16
C LYS A 26 -9.99 -8.24 16.16
N LEU A 27 -9.02 -8.33 15.24
CA LEU A 27 -8.83 -7.33 14.19
C LEU A 27 -10.03 -7.28 13.24
N GLY A 28 -10.53 -8.44 12.80
CA GLY A 28 -11.70 -8.54 11.91
C GLY A 28 -12.96 -7.95 12.53
N LYS A 29 -13.20 -8.19 13.82
CA LYS A 29 -14.34 -7.59 14.54
C LYS A 29 -14.36 -6.06 14.51
N SER A 30 -13.21 -5.42 14.34
CA SER A 30 -13.11 -3.96 14.23
C SER A 30 -13.15 -3.43 12.80
N TRP A 31 -13.16 -4.30 11.78
CA TRP A 31 -13.12 -3.88 10.37
C TRP A 31 -14.28 -2.96 10.01
N SER A 32 -15.50 -3.32 10.41
CA SER A 32 -16.71 -2.55 10.08
C SER A 32 -16.71 -1.10 10.57
N SER A 33 -15.95 -0.77 11.63
CA SER A 33 -15.86 0.58 12.18
C SER A 33 -14.60 1.33 11.76
N ARG A 34 -13.59 0.64 11.22
CA ARG A 34 -12.31 1.25 10.79
C ARG A 34 -12.16 1.36 9.28
N ALA A 35 -12.89 0.56 8.51
CA ALA A 35 -12.73 0.47 7.06
C ALA A 35 -13.23 1.73 6.36
N GLN A 36 -12.37 2.38 5.60
CA GLN A 36 -12.69 3.66 4.96
C GLN A 36 -13.79 3.53 3.90
N VAL A 37 -13.87 2.38 3.22
CA VAL A 37 -14.94 2.04 2.26
C VAL A 37 -16.35 2.10 2.85
N LYS A 38 -16.49 2.07 4.18
CA LYS A 38 -17.79 2.16 4.87
C LYS A 38 -18.17 3.57 5.30
N ASN A 39 -17.26 4.53 5.15
CA ASN A 39 -17.53 5.93 5.43
C ASN A 39 -18.10 6.62 4.18
N ASP A 40 -18.71 7.78 4.38
CA ASP A 40 -19.19 8.60 3.26
C ASP A 40 -18.00 8.97 2.35
N GLU A 41 -18.20 8.79 1.05
CA GLU A 41 -17.20 9.18 0.05
C GLU A 41 -17.13 10.70 -0.04
N ILE A 42 -15.94 11.25 0.16
CA ILE A 42 -15.71 12.70 0.00
C ILE A 42 -15.51 13.00 -1.48
N GLU A 43 -16.23 14.00 -1.97
CA GLU A 43 -16.05 14.53 -3.32
C GLU A 43 -14.74 15.33 -3.41
N VAL A 44 -13.73 14.70 -4.02
CA VAL A 44 -12.38 15.24 -4.14
C VAL A 44 -12.34 16.60 -4.83
N ASP A 45 -13.16 16.79 -5.87
CA ASP A 45 -13.25 18.06 -6.62
C ASP A 45 -13.72 19.22 -5.73
N LEU A 46 -14.50 18.97 -4.66
CA LEU A 46 -15.00 20.01 -3.76
C LEU A 46 -13.96 20.47 -2.73
N ILE A 47 -12.95 19.65 -2.44
CA ILE A 47 -11.92 19.93 -1.43
C ILE A 47 -10.58 20.32 -2.04
N TYR A 48 -10.45 20.29 -3.37
CA TYR A 48 -9.24 20.67 -4.08
C TYR A 48 -8.99 22.18 -3.97
N ASN A 49 -7.78 22.57 -3.57
CA ASN A 49 -7.34 23.97 -3.56
C ASN A 49 -6.16 24.14 -4.52
N PRO A 50 -6.31 24.85 -5.65
CA PRO A 50 -5.23 25.06 -6.62
C PRO A 50 -4.08 25.92 -6.07
N ASP A 51 -4.33 26.72 -5.02
CA ASP A 51 -3.34 27.59 -4.40
C ASP A 51 -2.37 26.84 -3.47
N HIS A 52 -2.61 25.55 -3.23
CA HIS A 52 -1.72 24.70 -2.44
C HIS A 52 -0.87 23.79 -3.33
N ASP A 53 0.36 23.53 -2.91
CA ASP A 53 1.23 22.55 -3.56
C ASP A 53 0.60 21.15 -3.46
N ASP A 54 0.63 20.37 -4.54
CA ASP A 54 0.08 19.00 -4.54
C ASP A 54 1.05 17.98 -3.88
N PHE A 55 2.33 18.32 -3.76
CA PHE A 55 3.38 17.44 -3.22
C PHE A 55 4.41 18.20 -2.39
N ILE A 56 5.34 17.48 -1.75
CA ILE A 56 6.35 18.05 -0.85
C ILE A 56 7.69 18.15 -1.59
N ASP A 57 8.28 19.35 -1.69
CA ASP A 57 9.61 19.54 -2.33
C ASP A 57 10.68 18.64 -1.76
N SER A 58 10.82 18.55 -0.43
CA SER A 58 11.89 17.79 0.20
C SER A 58 11.82 16.27 -0.08
N LEU A 59 10.71 15.78 -0.63
CA LEU A 59 10.58 14.40 -1.09
C LEU A 59 10.98 14.22 -2.56
N LEU A 60 11.19 15.30 -3.31
CA LEU A 60 11.82 15.22 -4.62
C LEU A 60 13.32 14.95 -4.44
N PRO A 61 13.89 13.92 -5.10
CA PRO A 61 15.30 13.56 -4.93
C PRO A 61 16.27 14.63 -5.43
N PHE A 62 15.78 15.62 -6.18
CA PHE A 62 16.56 16.69 -6.79
C PHE A 62 16.17 18.09 -6.27
N HIS A 63 15.47 18.20 -5.14
CA HIS A 63 14.97 19.50 -4.63
C HIS A 63 16.07 20.51 -4.31
N GLU A 64 17.29 20.07 -3.99
CA GLU A 64 18.44 20.95 -3.77
C GLU A 64 19.28 21.19 -5.04
N HIS A 65 18.91 20.59 -6.18
CA HIS A 65 19.69 20.70 -7.40
C HIS A 65 19.57 22.12 -7.98
N PRO A 66 20.68 22.79 -8.38
CA PRO A 66 20.65 24.19 -8.84
C PRO A 66 19.60 24.46 -9.93
N ARG A 67 19.50 23.56 -10.92
CA ARG A 67 18.49 23.68 -11.99
C ARG A 67 17.05 23.65 -11.50
N TYR A 68 16.75 22.98 -10.38
CA TYR A 68 15.42 22.99 -9.78
C TYR A 68 15.15 24.30 -9.05
N LEU A 69 16.17 24.88 -8.40
CA LEU A 69 16.06 26.16 -7.71
C LEU A 69 15.92 27.37 -8.67
N GLU A 70 16.28 27.18 -9.94
CA GLU A 70 16.25 28.22 -10.98
C GLU A 70 14.94 28.23 -11.81
N ILE A 71 14.03 27.27 -11.62
CA ILE A 71 12.78 27.21 -12.38
C ILE A 71 11.75 28.23 -11.88
N ASP A 72 10.81 28.61 -12.75
CA ASP A 72 9.64 29.39 -12.36
C ASP A 72 8.63 28.58 -11.53
N ASP A 73 7.76 29.30 -10.81
CA ASP A 73 6.76 28.70 -9.91
C ASP A 73 5.74 27.81 -10.65
N GLU A 74 5.43 28.11 -11.91
CA GLU A 74 4.51 27.33 -12.73
C GLU A 74 5.11 25.94 -13.02
N THR A 75 6.36 25.91 -13.46
CA THR A 75 7.13 24.68 -13.70
C THR A 75 7.31 23.90 -12.40
N ARG A 76 7.65 24.56 -11.29
CA ARG A 76 7.75 23.91 -9.97
C ARG A 76 6.44 23.23 -9.58
N THR A 77 5.32 23.92 -9.76
CA THR A 77 3.99 23.39 -9.47
C THR A 77 3.71 22.12 -10.28
N LEU A 78 3.97 22.12 -11.59
CA LEU A 78 3.79 20.94 -12.44
C LEU A 78 4.68 19.76 -12.04
N ILE A 79 5.92 20.03 -11.59
CA ILE A 79 6.81 18.99 -11.06
C ILE A 79 6.24 18.38 -9.79
N LEU A 80 5.76 19.20 -8.85
CA LEU A 80 5.14 18.72 -7.61
C LEU A 80 3.88 17.91 -7.90
N SER A 81 2.98 18.40 -8.75
CA SER A 81 1.79 17.65 -9.19
C SER A 81 2.16 16.32 -9.85
N SER A 82 3.21 16.29 -10.66
CA SER A 82 3.74 15.04 -11.25
C SER A 82 4.28 14.08 -10.18
N GLY A 83 4.95 14.62 -9.15
CA GLY A 83 5.40 13.86 -7.98
C GLY A 83 4.25 13.24 -7.20
N TRP A 84 3.16 13.98 -6.99
CA TRP A 84 1.93 13.48 -6.37
C TRP A 84 1.29 12.35 -7.19
N ILE A 85 1.18 12.53 -8.50
CA ILE A 85 0.64 11.49 -9.41
C ILE A 85 1.52 10.24 -9.34
N ALA A 86 2.85 10.37 -9.44
CA ALA A 86 3.79 9.25 -9.37
C ALA A 86 3.72 8.52 -8.02
N TYR A 87 3.61 9.29 -6.93
CA TYR A 87 3.46 8.77 -5.58
C TYR A 87 2.22 7.89 -5.43
N ASN A 88 1.09 8.29 -6.03
CA ASN A 88 -0.17 7.60 -5.91
C ASN A 88 -0.31 6.46 -6.92
N GLU A 89 0.09 6.63 -8.18
CA GLU A 89 -0.05 5.58 -9.22
C GLU A 89 0.73 4.31 -8.88
N LYS A 90 1.89 4.42 -8.20
CA LYS A 90 2.60 3.23 -7.73
C LYS A 90 1.81 2.44 -6.67
N THR A 91 0.93 3.08 -5.90
CA THR A 91 0.05 2.40 -4.95
C THR A 91 -0.90 1.47 -5.69
N ILE A 92 -1.46 1.89 -6.84
CA ILE A 92 -2.29 1.00 -7.69
C ILE A 92 -1.51 -0.27 -8.04
N ASP A 93 -0.25 -0.12 -8.44
CA ASP A 93 0.60 -1.26 -8.79
C ASP A 93 0.85 -2.19 -7.60
N ILE A 94 1.09 -1.65 -6.41
CA ILE A 94 1.26 -2.43 -5.18
C ILE A 94 -0.04 -3.17 -4.82
N GLU A 95 -1.17 -2.47 -4.77
CA GLU A 95 -2.47 -3.04 -4.39
C GLU A 95 -2.94 -4.12 -5.38
N ALA A 96 -2.91 -3.81 -6.68
CA ALA A 96 -3.49 -4.67 -7.70
C ALA A 96 -2.57 -5.85 -8.07
N LYS A 97 -1.24 -5.64 -8.07
CA LYS A 97 -0.29 -6.61 -8.62
C LYS A 97 0.52 -7.36 -7.56
N ILE A 98 0.56 -6.87 -6.31
CA ILE A 98 1.29 -7.51 -5.21
C ILE A 98 0.32 -8.05 -4.15
N ILE A 99 -0.54 -7.19 -3.59
CA ILE A 99 -1.36 -7.54 -2.42
C ILE A 99 -2.57 -8.38 -2.83
N SER A 100 -3.39 -7.88 -3.77
CA SER A 100 -4.63 -8.55 -4.20
C SER A 100 -4.42 -10.01 -4.65
N PRO A 101 -3.37 -10.36 -5.42
CA PRO A 101 -3.10 -11.75 -5.78
C PRO A 101 -2.82 -12.66 -4.57
N VAL A 102 -2.10 -12.15 -3.56
CA VAL A 102 -1.82 -12.90 -2.33
C VAL A 102 -3.09 -13.05 -1.49
N CYS A 103 -3.93 -12.02 -1.38
CA CYS A 103 -5.24 -12.13 -0.72
C CYS A 103 -6.11 -13.22 -1.36
N ASN A 104 -6.14 -13.32 -2.70
CA ASN A 104 -6.84 -14.40 -3.38
C ASN A 104 -6.28 -15.79 -3.00
N GLN A 105 -4.95 -15.94 -2.95
CA GLN A 105 -4.33 -17.21 -2.53
C GLN A 105 -4.67 -17.57 -1.08
N LEU A 106 -4.79 -16.58 -0.19
CA LEU A 106 -5.24 -16.79 1.20
C LEU A 106 -6.70 -17.24 1.24
N ILE A 107 -7.59 -16.60 0.47
CA ILE A 107 -9.03 -16.94 0.41
C ILE A 107 -9.26 -18.37 -0.08
N TYR A 108 -8.47 -18.83 -1.06
CA TYR A 108 -8.56 -20.20 -1.60
C TYR A 108 -7.68 -21.21 -0.87
N SER A 109 -7.01 -20.80 0.22
CA SER A 109 -6.12 -21.65 1.03
C SER A 109 -5.02 -22.34 0.21
N GLU A 110 -4.47 -21.63 -0.79
CA GLU A 110 -3.40 -22.13 -1.66
C GLU A 110 -2.01 -22.05 -1.01
N LEU A 111 -1.91 -21.40 0.15
CA LEU A 111 -0.68 -21.24 0.93
C LEU A 111 -0.71 -22.21 2.13
N PRO A 112 0.42 -22.83 2.50
CA PRO A 112 0.47 -23.68 3.69
C PRO A 112 0.05 -22.91 4.96
N GLY A 113 -0.81 -23.52 5.78
CA GLY A 113 -1.25 -22.93 7.06
C GLY A 113 -2.43 -21.95 6.98
N THR A 114 -3.04 -21.76 5.80
CA THR A 114 -4.09 -20.72 5.60
C THR A 114 -5.51 -21.27 5.44
N SER A 115 -5.74 -22.50 5.88
CA SER A 115 -7.07 -23.15 5.84
C SER A 115 -8.07 -22.61 6.87
N ASN A 116 -7.60 -21.85 7.87
CA ASN A 116 -8.45 -21.26 8.89
C ASN A 116 -9.42 -20.24 8.29
N HIS A 117 -10.72 -20.37 8.60
CA HIS A 117 -11.77 -19.49 8.09
C HIS A 117 -11.55 -18.00 8.45
N ILE A 118 -10.94 -17.69 9.60
CA ILE A 118 -10.64 -16.31 10.00
C ILE A 118 -9.62 -15.68 9.04
N ILE A 119 -8.57 -16.42 8.66
CA ILE A 119 -7.57 -15.95 7.70
C ILE A 119 -8.24 -15.61 6.36
N ARG A 120 -9.10 -16.50 5.88
CA ARG A 120 -9.83 -16.33 4.61
C ARG A 120 -10.77 -15.12 4.67
N TRP A 121 -11.46 -14.93 5.80
CA TRP A 121 -12.36 -13.80 6.01
C TRP A 121 -11.61 -12.47 6.02
N LEU A 122 -10.51 -12.38 6.77
CA LEU A 122 -9.69 -11.18 6.82
C LEU A 122 -9.06 -10.85 5.48
N ALA A 123 -8.59 -11.86 4.73
CA ALA A 123 -8.06 -11.63 3.38
C ALA A 123 -9.13 -11.05 2.43
N ALA A 124 -10.41 -11.41 2.61
CA ALA A 124 -11.51 -10.82 1.85
C ALA A 124 -11.79 -9.37 2.29
N GLU A 125 -11.76 -9.07 3.59
CA GLU A 125 -11.88 -7.69 4.11
C GLU A 125 -10.74 -6.81 3.57
N THR A 126 -9.49 -7.28 3.63
CA THR A 126 -8.32 -6.60 3.04
C THR A 126 -8.51 -6.36 1.54
N LEU A 127 -9.00 -7.35 0.78
CA LEU A 127 -9.23 -7.19 -0.65
C LEU A 127 -10.27 -6.09 -0.97
N VAL A 128 -11.26 -5.90 -0.11
CA VAL A 128 -12.22 -4.79 -0.22
C VAL A 128 -11.53 -3.45 0.07
N ASP A 129 -10.70 -3.39 1.11
CA ASP A 129 -9.93 -2.18 1.44
C ASP A 129 -9.01 -1.78 0.26
N GLU A 130 -8.27 -2.72 -0.33
CA GLU A 130 -7.35 -2.42 -1.44
C GLU A 130 -8.05 -1.99 -2.73
N ALA A 131 -9.19 -2.60 -3.05
CA ALA A 131 -10.00 -2.16 -4.18
C ALA A 131 -10.50 -0.73 -3.99
N TYR A 132 -10.85 -0.36 -2.75
CA TYR A 132 -11.25 1.00 -2.42
C TYR A 132 -10.06 1.98 -2.44
N HIS A 133 -8.89 1.60 -1.95
CA HIS A 133 -7.67 2.41 -2.05
C HIS A 133 -7.30 2.74 -3.51
N ILE A 134 -7.44 1.77 -4.42
CA ILE A 134 -7.26 2.00 -5.86
C ILE A 134 -8.24 3.06 -6.37
N LEU A 135 -9.53 2.97 -6.01
CA LEU A 135 -10.53 3.96 -6.41
C LEU A 135 -10.18 5.36 -5.90
N MET A 136 -9.78 5.48 -4.63
CA MET A 136 -9.36 6.75 -4.05
C MET A 136 -8.16 7.35 -4.79
N VAL A 137 -7.16 6.54 -5.11
CA VAL A 137 -5.99 6.96 -5.88
C VAL A 137 -6.39 7.43 -7.29
N LEU A 138 -7.25 6.69 -7.98
CA LEU A 138 -7.72 7.08 -9.31
C LEU A 138 -8.44 8.44 -9.28
N ASN A 139 -9.34 8.63 -8.31
CA ASN A 139 -10.08 9.89 -8.14
C ASN A 139 -9.14 11.06 -7.85
N THR A 140 -8.22 10.89 -6.89
CA THR A 140 -7.26 11.94 -6.51
C THR A 140 -6.29 12.29 -7.64
N CYS A 141 -5.79 11.30 -8.39
CA CYS A 141 -4.93 11.53 -9.55
C CYS A 141 -5.70 12.22 -10.68
N TYR A 142 -6.94 11.80 -10.96
CA TYR A 142 -7.76 12.42 -11.99
C TYR A 142 -8.04 13.90 -11.69
N THR A 143 -8.43 14.24 -10.46
CA THR A 143 -8.63 15.64 -10.06
C THR A 143 -7.35 16.44 -10.23
N CYS A 144 -6.20 15.97 -9.72
CA CYS A 144 -4.92 16.67 -9.90
C CYS A 144 -4.58 16.87 -11.38
N ARG A 145 -4.71 15.83 -12.21
CA ARG A 145 -4.46 15.90 -13.66
C ARG A 145 -5.36 16.89 -14.36
N LYS A 146 -6.64 16.91 -14.04
CA LYS A 146 -7.63 17.84 -14.61
C LYS A 146 -7.32 19.28 -14.22
N GLN A 147 -7.04 19.54 -12.95
CA GLN A 147 -6.80 20.89 -12.42
C GLN A 147 -5.46 21.48 -12.87
N ARG A 148 -4.45 20.63 -13.11
CA ARG A 148 -3.09 21.03 -13.51
C ARG A 148 -2.79 20.86 -15.00
N GLY A 149 -3.77 20.44 -15.80
CA GLY A 149 -3.57 20.22 -17.25
C GLY A 149 -2.65 19.04 -17.60
N LEU A 150 -2.56 18.03 -16.73
CA LEU A 150 -1.67 16.87 -16.85
C LEU A 150 -2.39 15.58 -17.30
N LEU A 151 -3.53 15.67 -17.99
CA LEU A 151 -4.28 14.49 -18.44
C LEU A 151 -3.46 13.58 -19.36
N GLU A 152 -2.59 14.16 -20.20
CA GLU A 152 -1.75 13.42 -21.15
C GLU A 152 -0.41 12.94 -20.56
N LEU A 153 -0.10 13.29 -19.30
CA LEU A 153 1.16 12.88 -18.66
C LEU A 153 1.19 11.36 -18.48
N LYS A 154 2.16 10.71 -19.11
CA LYS A 154 2.41 9.26 -18.96
C LYS A 154 3.66 9.03 -18.13
N LEU A 155 3.49 8.39 -16.98
CA LEU A 155 4.60 7.97 -16.13
C LEU A 155 5.10 6.57 -16.52
N PRO A 156 6.39 6.27 -16.31
CA PRO A 156 6.90 4.91 -16.49
C PRO A 156 6.29 3.95 -15.46
N SER A 157 6.35 2.65 -15.74
CA SER A 157 5.87 1.63 -14.81
C SER A 157 6.72 1.60 -13.54
N PHE A 158 6.10 1.23 -12.42
CA PHE A 158 6.79 1.11 -11.15
C PHE A 158 7.67 -0.16 -11.12
N ASP A 159 8.97 0.01 -10.90
CA ASP A 159 9.95 -1.07 -11.04
C ASP A 159 9.82 -2.20 -10.01
N LEU A 160 9.15 -1.99 -8.87
CA LEU A 160 9.03 -3.03 -7.84
C LEU A 160 8.36 -4.29 -8.38
N VAL A 161 7.27 -4.13 -9.14
CA VAL A 161 6.55 -5.26 -9.74
C VAL A 161 7.44 -6.01 -10.73
N ASN A 162 8.18 -5.27 -11.56
CA ASN A 162 9.13 -5.86 -12.51
C ASN A 162 10.23 -6.65 -11.78
N ASN A 163 10.74 -6.12 -10.67
CA ASN A 163 11.77 -6.77 -9.87
C ASN A 163 11.25 -8.04 -9.18
N ILE A 164 10.01 -8.02 -8.67
CA ILE A 164 9.34 -9.20 -8.10
C ILE A 164 9.18 -10.27 -9.17
N GLU A 165 8.65 -9.92 -10.35
CA GLU A 165 8.45 -10.89 -11.43
C GLU A 165 9.76 -11.46 -11.98
N LYS A 166 10.83 -10.63 -12.02
CA LYS A 166 12.18 -11.10 -12.35
C LYS A 166 12.70 -12.11 -11.32
N GLU A 167 12.50 -11.86 -10.03
CA GLU A 167 12.92 -12.79 -8.98
C GLU A 167 12.08 -14.08 -9.01
N VAL A 168 10.77 -13.97 -9.17
CA VAL A 168 9.86 -15.12 -9.39
C VAL A 168 10.32 -15.98 -10.57
N GLY A 169 10.77 -15.34 -11.66
CA GLY A 169 11.26 -16.02 -12.86
C GLY A 169 12.50 -16.90 -12.64
N ARG A 170 13.21 -16.74 -11.52
CA ARG A 170 14.39 -17.56 -11.16
C ARG A 170 14.01 -18.93 -10.60
N TYR A 171 12.75 -19.14 -10.21
CA TYR A 171 12.31 -20.37 -9.57
C TYR A 171 11.47 -21.23 -10.52
N SER A 172 11.71 -22.54 -10.51
CA SER A 172 10.99 -23.48 -11.38
C SER A 172 9.69 -23.99 -10.76
N HIS A 173 9.61 -24.09 -9.43
CA HIS A 173 8.44 -24.64 -8.75
C HIS A 173 7.45 -23.55 -8.32
N ASP A 174 6.15 -23.82 -8.51
CA ASP A 174 5.07 -22.87 -8.21
C ASP A 174 5.07 -22.40 -6.74
N TRP A 175 5.30 -23.32 -5.80
CA TRP A 175 5.34 -22.98 -4.37
C TRP A 175 6.44 -21.96 -4.03
N GLN A 176 7.58 -22.00 -4.71
CA GLN A 176 8.67 -21.03 -4.51
C GLN A 176 8.24 -19.65 -4.99
N LYS A 177 7.59 -19.60 -6.17
CA LYS A 177 7.05 -18.36 -6.75
C LYS A 177 6.00 -17.73 -5.83
N LYS A 178 5.13 -18.55 -5.24
CA LYS A 178 4.13 -18.12 -4.25
C LYS A 178 4.79 -17.54 -3.00
N LEU A 179 5.85 -18.15 -2.47
CA LEU A 179 6.57 -17.61 -1.32
C LEU A 179 7.27 -16.28 -1.61
N VAL A 180 7.84 -16.08 -2.80
CA VAL A 180 8.43 -14.79 -3.19
C VAL A 180 7.36 -13.70 -3.20
N ARG A 181 6.18 -13.96 -3.80
CA ARG A 181 5.07 -13.01 -3.82
C ARG A 181 4.50 -12.74 -2.45
N LEU A 182 4.35 -13.77 -1.61
CA LEU A 182 3.91 -13.63 -0.22
C LEU A 182 4.88 -12.76 0.58
N ALA A 183 6.19 -12.98 0.45
CA ALA A 183 7.20 -12.16 1.12
C ALA A 183 7.14 -10.70 0.65
N ALA A 184 7.00 -10.45 -0.65
CA ALA A 184 6.83 -9.11 -1.19
C ALA A 184 5.56 -8.43 -0.66
N CYS A 185 4.43 -9.14 -0.61
CA CYS A 185 3.18 -8.65 -0.03
C CYS A 185 3.33 -8.30 1.45
N ILE A 186 3.95 -9.17 2.26
CA ILE A 186 4.18 -8.90 3.69
C ILE A 186 5.02 -7.64 3.88
N VAL A 187 6.10 -7.49 3.10
CA VAL A 187 6.95 -6.30 3.17
C VAL A 187 6.15 -5.05 2.76
N SER A 188 5.39 -5.10 1.67
CA SER A 188 4.55 -3.98 1.25
C SER A 188 3.56 -3.57 2.34
N GLU A 189 2.81 -4.51 2.91
CA GLU A 189 1.81 -4.25 3.94
C GLU A 189 2.38 -3.72 5.26
N VAL A 190 3.54 -4.24 5.69
CA VAL A 190 4.17 -3.79 6.94
C VAL A 190 4.75 -2.38 6.79
N PHE A 191 5.37 -2.07 5.65
CA PHE A 191 6.09 -0.81 5.44
C PHE A 191 5.27 0.28 4.74
N ILE A 192 4.06 -0.01 4.24
CA ILE A 192 3.21 1.02 3.62
C ILE A 192 2.89 2.15 4.60
N SER A 193 2.73 1.85 5.89
CA SER A 193 2.42 2.84 6.92
C SER A 193 3.57 3.84 7.16
N ASP A 194 4.82 3.41 7.10
CA ASP A 194 6.00 4.29 7.19
C ASP A 194 6.09 5.17 5.94
N TYR A 195 5.77 4.62 4.77
CA TYR A 195 5.73 5.36 3.51
C TYR A 195 4.63 6.42 3.50
N LEU A 196 3.41 6.05 3.90
CA LEU A 196 2.28 6.97 4.05
C LEU A 196 2.58 8.04 5.11
N SER A 197 3.33 7.72 6.16
CA SER A 197 3.74 8.68 7.19
C SER A 197 4.58 9.84 6.66
N LEU A 198 5.47 9.60 5.69
CA LEU A 198 6.23 10.66 5.01
C LEU A 198 5.30 11.69 4.36
N VAL A 199 4.19 11.20 3.81
CA VAL A 199 3.13 12.01 3.20
C VAL A 199 1.89 12.05 4.09
N SER A 200 2.02 12.00 5.44
CA SER A 200 0.91 12.34 6.36
C SER A 200 1.22 13.52 7.31
N VAL A 201 2.49 13.77 7.60
CA VAL A 201 2.94 14.76 8.60
C VAL A 201 2.89 16.24 8.13
N HIS A 202 2.89 16.50 6.83
CA HIS A 202 2.92 17.86 6.27
C HIS A 202 1.52 18.32 5.80
N ALA A 203 0.83 19.09 6.63
CA ALA A 203 -0.53 19.59 6.39
C ALA A 203 -0.66 20.69 5.29
N ILE A 204 0.24 20.73 4.31
CA ILE A 204 0.36 21.85 3.35
C ILE A 204 -0.30 21.54 1.99
N CYS A 205 -0.57 20.27 1.67
CA CYS A 205 -1.11 19.92 0.36
C CYS A 205 -2.64 20.09 0.27
N SER A 206 -3.14 20.41 -0.93
CA SER A 206 -4.56 20.48 -1.33
C SER A 206 -5.38 19.38 -0.63
N GLY A 207 -6.62 19.66 -0.19
CA GLY A 207 -7.41 18.85 0.77
C GLY A 207 -7.54 17.32 0.53
N LEU A 208 -7.08 16.85 -0.63
CA LEU A 208 -6.82 15.46 -1.06
C LEU A 208 -6.13 14.54 -0.02
N ARG A 209 -5.25 15.07 0.83
CA ARG A 209 -4.38 14.26 1.74
C ARG A 209 -5.10 13.70 2.97
N VAL A 210 -6.20 14.32 3.41
CA VAL A 210 -6.92 13.91 4.64
C VAL A 210 -7.57 12.53 4.50
N GLN A 211 -7.67 12.01 3.28
CA GLN A 211 -8.46 10.83 2.99
C GLN A 211 -7.63 9.59 2.64
N THR A 212 -6.50 9.73 1.94
CA THR A 212 -5.67 8.60 1.48
C THR A 212 -4.68 8.08 2.54
N CYS A 213 -4.52 8.79 3.66
CA CYS A 213 -3.73 8.33 4.80
C CYS A 213 -4.57 8.43 6.08
N PRO A 214 -5.04 7.31 6.66
CA PRO A 214 -5.71 7.34 7.95
C PRO A 214 -4.77 7.95 9.00
N LYS A 215 -5.26 8.88 9.81
CA LYS A 215 -4.48 9.45 10.92
C LYS A 215 -3.95 8.31 11.78
N GLY A 216 -2.63 8.13 11.79
CA GLY A 216 -1.94 7.32 12.78
C GLY A 216 -2.43 7.72 14.17
N LYS A 217 -2.79 6.70 14.95
CA LYS A 217 -3.27 6.86 16.33
C LYS A 217 -2.33 7.80 17.08
N ARG A 218 -2.88 8.88 17.63
CA ARG A 218 -2.19 9.71 18.63
C ARG A 218 -1.62 8.77 19.70
N THR A 219 -0.31 8.87 19.92
CA THR A 219 0.40 8.25 21.03
C THR A 219 -0.30 8.64 22.33
N ALA A 220 -0.99 7.69 22.95
CA ALA A 220 -1.38 7.80 24.34
C ALA A 220 -0.16 7.51 25.22
N THR A 221 0.75 8.47 25.33
CA THR A 221 1.66 8.54 26.48
C THR A 221 0.95 9.33 27.56
N GLY A 222 0.28 8.60 28.43
CA GLY A 222 -0.41 9.09 29.61
C GLY A 222 -0.37 8.01 30.69
N LEU A 223 0.84 7.59 31.05
CA LEU A 223 1.27 7.08 32.35
C LEU A 223 2.77 7.40 32.49
#